data_AF-A0A9J6DFV2-F1
#
_entry.id   AF-A0A9J6DFV2-F1
#
_cell.length_a   1.000
_cell.length_b   1.000
_cell.length_c   1.000
_cell.angle_alpha   90.00
_cell.angle_beta   90.00
_cell.angle_gamma   90.00
#
_symmetry.space_group_name_H-M   'P 1'
#
loop_
_entity.id
_entity.type
_entity.pdbx_description
1 polymer ?
#
loop_
_entity_poly.entity_id
_entity_poly.type
_entity_poly.pdbx_seq_one_letter_code
_entity_poly.pdbx_strand_id
1 'polypeptide(L)'
;MRLFCGVRGYDSVRELGQPLQTERSLHRHLEGYKLTPGLLEDIMASLALKHWFEETLPNLGKAYFKRCFCISAATFRYIVESCRIDMQRVDTTMREAISVEKRVAVSLYHLCSAAEDRTITELFAVGRSTVNLLYKEFCTTVLKNLEDDWVKMPSPTDMEEHMREFFAVTGFPQGVGALDGCHFPVPPPKKYASDYYNNKGWYSMILLALVNHRYHFRFTNDGSPGWYHDSFVYGR
;
A
#
# COMPACT_ATOMS: atom_id res chain seq x y z
N MET A 1 -13.17 25.87 -11.96
CA MET A 1 -12.04 25.50 -12.83
C MET A 1 -12.28 26.10 -14.22
N ARG A 2 -11.43 27.00 -14.75
CA ARG A 2 -11.58 27.49 -16.13
C ARG A 2 -10.97 26.45 -17.06
N LEU A 3 -11.81 25.66 -17.71
CA LEU A 3 -11.39 24.78 -18.80
C LEU A 3 -11.51 25.57 -20.10
N PHE A 4 -10.37 25.93 -20.70
CA PHE A 4 -10.33 26.45 -22.06
C PHE A 4 -10.60 25.30 -23.04
N CYS A 5 -11.73 25.34 -23.73
CA CYS A 5 -12.02 24.45 -24.85
C CYS A 5 -12.70 25.25 -25.97
N GLY A 6 -11.92 25.60 -27.00
CA GLY A 6 -12.35 25.77 -28.40
C GLY A 6 -13.49 26.74 -28.75
N VAL A 7 -13.60 27.06 -30.05
CA VAL A 7 -14.46 28.14 -30.59
C VAL A 7 -15.97 27.79 -30.64
N ARG A 8 -16.38 26.66 -30.05
CA ARG A 8 -17.80 26.30 -29.85
C ARG A 8 -17.95 25.62 -28.49
N GLY A 9 -17.94 26.42 -27.42
CA GLY A 9 -18.19 25.95 -26.07
C GLY A 9 -19.66 25.58 -25.88
N TYR A 10 -19.94 24.31 -25.60
CA TYR A 10 -21.16 23.90 -24.92
C TYR A 10 -20.95 24.05 -23.42
N ASP A 11 -21.75 24.90 -22.80
CA ASP A 11 -21.64 25.29 -21.39
C ASP A 11 -22.42 24.30 -20.50
N SER A 12 -21.93 23.07 -20.36
CA SER A 12 -22.57 22.02 -19.53
C SER A 12 -22.61 22.37 -18.03
N VAL A 13 -21.89 23.41 -17.60
CA VAL A 13 -21.82 23.84 -16.20
C VAL A 13 -23.04 24.67 -15.78
N ARG A 14 -23.83 25.19 -16.74
CA ARG A 14 -25.04 25.96 -16.43
C ARG A 14 -26.19 25.12 -15.86
N GLU A 15 -26.26 23.83 -16.17
CA GLU A 15 -27.29 22.93 -15.62
C GLU A 15 -27.03 22.50 -14.17
N LEU A 16 -25.79 22.64 -13.68
CA LEU A 16 -25.43 22.38 -12.27
C LEU A 16 -25.79 23.55 -11.32
N GLY A 17 -26.46 24.59 -11.84
CA GLY A 17 -26.75 25.83 -11.11
C GLY A 17 -27.85 25.74 -10.05
N GLN A 18 -28.48 24.59 -9.83
CA GLN A 18 -29.38 24.39 -8.70
C GLN A 18 -28.69 23.52 -7.63
N PRO A 19 -28.58 24.00 -6.38
CA PRO A 19 -27.94 23.22 -5.32
C PRO A 19 -28.80 21.99 -5.00
N LEU A 20 -28.28 20.80 -5.30
CA LEU A 20 -28.88 19.54 -4.87
C LEU A 20 -28.71 19.43 -3.35
N GLN A 21 -29.83 19.46 -2.63
CA GLN A 21 -29.84 19.63 -1.17
C GLN A 21 -29.43 18.41 -0.33
N THR A 22 -28.96 17.29 -0.90
CA THR A 22 -28.51 16.13 -0.10
C THR A 22 -27.58 15.18 -0.87
N GLU A 23 -26.64 14.56 -0.16
CA GLU A 23 -25.67 13.57 -0.66
C GLU A 23 -26.34 12.37 -1.38
N ARG A 24 -27.48 11.89 -0.85
CA ARG A 24 -28.30 10.84 -1.48
C ARG A 24 -28.93 11.24 -2.82
N SER A 25 -29.11 12.54 -3.05
CA SER A 25 -29.65 13.06 -4.31
C SER A 25 -28.55 13.18 -5.35
N LEU A 26 -27.33 13.55 -4.95
CA LEU A 26 -26.16 13.63 -5.83
C LEU A 26 -25.74 12.23 -6.31
N HIS A 27 -25.69 11.24 -5.42
CA HIS A 27 -25.34 9.85 -5.77
C HIS A 27 -26.32 9.26 -6.80
N ARG A 28 -27.64 9.41 -6.56
CA ARG A 28 -28.68 8.97 -7.51
C ARG A 28 -28.61 9.69 -8.86
N HIS A 29 -28.14 10.93 -8.89
CA HIS A 29 -28.00 11.71 -10.11
C HIS A 29 -26.77 11.28 -10.93
N LEU A 30 -25.72 10.81 -10.26
CA LEU A 30 -24.47 10.35 -10.88
C LEU A 30 -24.52 8.89 -11.36
N GLU A 31 -25.40 8.06 -10.81
CA GLU A 31 -25.61 6.66 -11.23
C GLU A 31 -25.96 6.48 -12.71
N GLY A 32 -26.50 7.51 -13.37
CA GLY A 32 -26.84 7.49 -14.80
C GLY A 32 -25.69 7.81 -15.76
N TYR A 33 -24.54 8.27 -15.26
CA TYR A 33 -23.45 8.76 -16.11
C TYR A 33 -22.31 7.74 -16.19
N LYS A 34 -21.95 7.34 -17.42
CA LYS A 34 -20.70 6.61 -17.69
C LYS A 34 -19.51 7.57 -17.52
N LEU A 35 -19.06 7.74 -16.29
CA LEU A 35 -17.87 8.51 -15.95
C LEU A 35 -16.63 7.81 -16.51
N THR A 36 -15.68 8.58 -17.03
CA THR A 36 -14.39 8.07 -17.47
C THR A 36 -13.64 7.42 -16.30
N PRO A 37 -12.85 6.34 -16.52
CA PRO A 37 -12.01 5.77 -15.48
C PRO A 37 -11.09 6.87 -14.91
N GLY A 38 -11.10 7.05 -13.58
CA GLY A 38 -10.36 8.11 -12.88
C GLY A 38 -11.21 9.33 -12.48
N LEU A 39 -12.21 9.74 -13.27
CA LEU A 39 -13.04 10.91 -12.93
C LEU A 39 -13.91 10.67 -11.69
N LEU A 40 -14.39 9.44 -11.49
CA LEU A 40 -15.08 9.07 -10.25
C LEU A 40 -14.13 9.18 -9.05
N GLU A 41 -12.86 8.77 -9.19
CA GLU A 41 -11.86 8.85 -8.12
C GLU A 41 -11.53 10.30 -7.80
N ASP A 42 -11.38 11.16 -8.82
CA ASP A 42 -11.17 12.61 -8.65
C ASP A 42 -12.39 13.31 -8.04
N ILE A 43 -13.60 12.93 -8.43
CA ILE A 43 -14.85 13.47 -7.87
C ILE A 43 -15.03 12.99 -6.42
N MET A 44 -14.77 11.73 -6.11
CA MET A 44 -14.86 11.20 -4.75
C MET A 44 -13.76 11.75 -3.84
N ALA A 45 -12.56 12.00 -4.38
CA ALA A 45 -11.49 12.70 -3.69
C ALA A 45 -11.82 14.18 -3.46
N SER A 46 -12.47 14.85 -4.42
CA SER A 46 -12.96 16.23 -4.27
C SER A 46 -14.18 16.34 -3.35
N LEU A 47 -14.97 15.27 -3.23
CA LEU A 47 -16.08 15.13 -2.30
C LEU A 47 -15.64 14.47 -0.99
N ALA A 48 -14.33 14.23 -0.78
CA ALA A 48 -13.81 13.52 0.37
C ALA A 48 -14.29 14.19 1.65
N LEU A 49 -15.36 13.63 2.19
CA LEU A 49 -15.88 13.95 3.49
C LEU A 49 -14.74 13.70 4.48
N LYS A 50 -14.73 14.46 5.59
CA LYS A 50 -13.82 14.22 6.72
C LYS A 50 -13.84 12.77 7.26
N HIS A 51 -14.73 11.92 6.73
CA HIS A 51 -15.04 10.57 7.14
C HIS A 51 -15.03 9.58 5.96
N TRP A 52 -14.24 9.79 4.90
CA TRP A 52 -14.21 8.86 3.75
C TRP A 52 -13.99 7.39 4.16
N PHE A 53 -13.09 7.13 5.10
CA PHE A 53 -12.80 5.77 5.56
C PHE A 53 -13.99 5.15 6.30
N GLU A 54 -14.67 5.93 7.14
CA GLU A 54 -15.76 5.47 7.99
C GLU A 54 -17.11 5.42 7.28
N GLU A 55 -17.40 6.38 6.40
CA GLU A 55 -18.72 6.59 5.82
C GLU A 55 -18.79 6.23 4.34
N THR A 56 -17.73 6.53 3.57
CA THR A 56 -17.77 6.35 2.11
C THR A 56 -17.28 4.96 1.71
N LEU A 57 -16.11 4.56 2.17
CA LEU A 57 -15.42 3.32 1.78
C LEU A 57 -16.25 2.04 1.99
N PRO A 58 -17.02 1.88 3.09
CA PRO A 58 -17.87 0.70 3.27
C PRO A 58 -18.92 0.52 2.17
N ASN A 59 -19.33 1.61 1.51
CA ASN A 59 -20.35 1.61 0.46
C ASN A 59 -19.80 1.35 -0.95
N LEU A 60 -18.48 1.42 -1.16
CA LEU A 60 -17.85 1.27 -2.48
C LEU A 60 -17.56 -0.19 -2.88
N GLY A 61 -17.86 -1.13 -2.00
CA GLY A 61 -17.78 -2.57 -2.27
C GLY A 61 -16.37 -3.17 -2.20
N LYS A 62 -16.31 -4.50 -2.27
CA LYS A 62 -15.09 -5.29 -2.01
C LYS A 62 -13.98 -5.06 -3.04
N ALA A 63 -14.34 -4.85 -4.31
CA ALA A 63 -13.37 -4.64 -5.39
C ALA A 63 -12.65 -3.30 -5.21
N TYR A 64 -13.38 -2.24 -4.84
CA TYR A 64 -12.80 -0.94 -4.56
C TYR A 64 -11.87 -1.01 -3.34
N PHE A 65 -12.31 -1.66 -2.26
CA PHE A 65 -11.48 -1.89 -1.07
C PHE A 65 -10.13 -2.56 -1.43
N LYS A 66 -10.16 -3.63 -2.25
CA LYS A 66 -8.95 -4.32 -2.69
C LYS A 66 -8.03 -3.43 -3.53
N ARG A 67 -8.56 -2.48 -4.30
CA ARG A 67 -7.73 -1.51 -5.04
C ARG A 67 -7.06 -0.51 -4.10
N CYS A 68 -7.76 -0.04 -3.06
CA CYS A 68 -7.20 0.92 -2.10
C CYS A 68 -6.08 0.33 -1.24
N PHE A 69 -6.23 -0.92 -0.78
CA PHE A 69 -5.33 -1.53 0.20
C PHE A 69 -4.55 -2.74 -0.32
N CYS A 70 -4.65 -3.07 -1.61
CA CYS A 70 -4.07 -4.26 -2.26
C CYS A 70 -4.41 -5.63 -1.63
N ILE A 71 -5.27 -5.66 -0.60
CA ILE A 71 -5.63 -6.86 0.15
C ILE A 71 -7.15 -7.02 0.29
N SER A 72 -7.59 -8.22 0.65
CA SER A 72 -9.00 -8.46 0.94
C SER A 72 -9.41 -7.85 2.29
N ALA A 73 -10.70 -7.53 2.46
CA ALA A 73 -11.23 -7.08 3.76
C ALA A 73 -11.04 -8.11 4.88
N ALA A 74 -10.99 -9.41 4.55
CA ALA A 74 -10.70 -10.46 5.53
C ALA A 74 -9.24 -10.39 6.00
N THR A 75 -8.30 -10.26 5.07
CA THR A 75 -6.86 -10.08 5.36
C THR A 75 -6.62 -8.79 6.13
N PHE A 76 -7.32 -7.71 5.77
CA PHE A 76 -7.25 -6.44 6.50
C PHE A 76 -7.66 -6.61 7.97
N ARG A 77 -8.78 -7.28 8.25
CA ARG A 77 -9.21 -7.55 9.63
C ARG A 77 -8.22 -8.42 10.40
N TYR A 78 -7.61 -9.40 9.74
CA TYR A 78 -6.55 -10.20 10.34
C TYR A 78 -5.36 -9.33 10.75
N ILE A 79 -4.86 -8.47 9.86
CA ILE A 79 -3.75 -7.55 10.15
C ILE A 79 -4.12 -6.58 11.29
N VAL A 80 -5.34 -6.03 11.27
CA VAL A 80 -5.83 -5.15 12.35
C VAL A 80 -5.76 -5.86 13.69
N GLU A 81 -6.19 -7.11 13.76
CA GLU A 81 -6.19 -7.87 15.01
C GLU A 81 -4.76 -8.17 15.47
N SER A 82 -3.88 -8.58 14.57
CA SER A 82 -2.46 -8.81 14.85
C SER A 82 -1.74 -7.55 15.34
N CYS A 83 -2.18 -6.36 14.94
CA CYS A 83 -1.59 -5.08 15.38
C CYS A 83 -2.33 -4.44 16.56
N ARG A 84 -3.48 -4.98 17.00
CA ARG A 84 -4.37 -4.31 17.97
C ARG A 84 -3.69 -3.99 19.28
N ILE A 85 -2.96 -4.94 19.84
CA ILE A 85 -2.29 -4.79 21.15
C ILE A 85 -1.26 -3.66 21.12
N ASP A 86 -0.46 -3.56 20.06
CA ASP A 86 0.64 -2.59 19.98
C ASP A 86 0.18 -1.20 19.53
N MET A 87 -0.85 -1.11 18.67
CA MET A 87 -1.26 0.16 18.04
C MET A 87 -2.48 0.82 18.68
N GLN A 88 -3.18 0.15 19.60
CA GLN A 88 -4.35 0.72 20.27
C GLN A 88 -3.96 1.88 21.18
N ARG A 89 -4.74 2.96 21.12
CA ARG A 89 -4.62 4.12 21.99
C ARG A 89 -5.92 4.37 22.74
N VAL A 90 -5.81 5.06 23.86
CA VAL A 90 -6.94 5.39 24.74
C VAL A 90 -7.40 6.80 24.46
N ASP A 91 -8.72 7.01 24.55
CA ASP A 91 -9.32 8.32 24.45
C ASP A 91 -8.82 9.24 25.55
N THR A 92 -8.69 10.52 25.23
CA THR A 92 -8.38 11.56 26.20
C THR A 92 -9.62 12.41 26.41
N THR A 93 -9.69 13.14 27.52
CA THR A 93 -10.79 14.07 27.81
C THR A 93 -11.06 15.08 26.68
N MET A 94 -10.04 15.41 25.89
CA MET A 94 -10.11 16.44 24.85
C MET A 94 -10.27 15.88 23.43
N ARG A 95 -10.03 14.58 23.22
CA ARG A 95 -9.96 13.99 21.88
C ARG A 95 -10.09 12.47 21.91
N GLU A 96 -10.93 11.94 21.03
CA GLU A 96 -11.03 10.53 20.70
C GLU A 96 -9.76 10.03 19.98
N ALA A 97 -9.28 8.87 20.40
CA ALA A 97 -8.16 8.19 19.78
C ALA A 97 -8.54 7.69 18.38
N ILE A 98 -7.60 7.81 17.45
CA ILE A 98 -7.75 7.18 16.13
C ILE A 98 -7.82 5.67 16.34
N SER A 99 -8.90 5.04 15.85
CA SER A 99 -9.13 3.59 15.93
C SER A 99 -8.01 2.80 15.26
N VAL A 100 -7.74 1.58 15.72
CA VAL A 100 -6.70 0.71 15.15
C VAL A 100 -6.98 0.44 13.68
N GLU A 101 -8.24 0.22 13.32
CA GLU A 101 -8.71 0.03 11.95
C GLU A 101 -8.28 1.20 11.05
N LYS A 102 -8.50 2.45 11.50
CA LYS A 102 -8.10 3.63 10.73
C LYS A 102 -6.58 3.79 10.67
N ARG A 103 -5.86 3.48 11.76
CA ARG A 103 -4.39 3.51 11.78
C ARG A 103 -3.79 2.56 10.75
N VAL A 104 -4.24 1.31 10.75
CA VAL A 104 -3.82 0.28 9.79
C VAL A 104 -4.22 0.66 8.37
N ALA A 105 -5.43 1.22 8.17
CA ALA A 105 -5.88 1.66 6.85
C ALA A 105 -5.01 2.80 6.28
N VAL A 106 -4.67 3.81 7.09
CA VAL A 106 -3.76 4.89 6.67
C VAL A 106 -2.42 4.32 6.21
N SER A 107 -1.83 3.42 7.00
CA SER A 107 -0.51 2.86 6.71
C SER A 107 -0.53 1.93 5.49
N LEU A 108 -1.56 1.08 5.35
CA LEU A 108 -1.72 0.25 4.16
C LEU A 108 -1.97 1.08 2.92
N TYR A 109 -2.82 2.11 3.00
CA TYR A 109 -3.04 3.00 1.85
C TYR A 109 -1.74 3.68 1.43
N HIS A 110 -0.89 4.05 2.38
CA HIS A 110 0.43 4.61 2.10
C HIS A 110 1.39 3.59 1.44
N LEU A 111 1.34 2.31 1.82
CA LEU A 111 2.15 1.26 1.19
C LEU A 111 1.65 0.86 -0.20
N CYS A 112 0.34 0.87 -0.39
CA CYS A 112 -0.33 0.33 -1.57
C CYS A 112 -0.57 1.37 -2.65
N SER A 113 -0.81 2.61 -2.27
CA SER A 113 -1.00 3.72 -3.22
C SER A 113 0.33 4.41 -3.49
N ALA A 114 0.49 4.89 -4.72
CA ALA A 114 1.52 5.87 -5.05
C ALA A 114 1.05 7.32 -4.73
N ALA A 115 0.09 7.48 -3.82
CA ALA A 115 -0.50 8.78 -3.52
C ALA A 115 0.45 9.63 -2.67
N GLU A 116 0.40 10.94 -2.90
CA GLU A 116 1.15 11.89 -2.08
C GLU A 116 0.56 11.96 -0.66
N ASP A 117 1.40 12.27 0.33
CA ASP A 117 0.98 12.50 1.73
C ASP A 117 -0.27 13.39 1.81
N ARG A 118 -0.35 14.44 0.97
CA ARG A 118 -1.47 15.38 0.96
C ARG A 118 -2.80 14.67 0.70
N THR A 119 -2.84 13.80 -0.30
CA THR A 119 -4.03 13.01 -0.64
C THR A 119 -4.43 12.11 0.54
N ILE A 120 -3.47 11.45 1.18
CA ILE A 120 -3.74 10.59 2.34
C ILE A 120 -4.30 11.40 3.50
N THR A 121 -3.74 12.59 3.77
CA THR A 121 -4.22 13.46 4.86
C THR A 121 -5.64 13.95 4.62
N GLU A 122 -6.00 14.27 3.37
CA GLU A 122 -7.34 14.71 2.97
C GLU A 122 -8.36 13.55 3.11
N LEU A 123 -8.05 12.39 2.53
CA LEU A 123 -8.93 11.21 2.56
C LEU A 123 -9.21 10.71 3.98
N PHE A 124 -8.17 10.62 4.81
CA PHE A 124 -8.33 10.07 6.16
C PHE A 124 -8.63 11.14 7.21
N ALA A 125 -8.60 12.44 6.86
CA ALA A 125 -8.69 13.54 7.81
C ALA A 125 -7.69 13.43 8.98
N VAL A 126 -6.46 12.99 8.67
CA VAL A 126 -5.37 12.81 9.64
C VAL A 126 -4.23 13.75 9.26
N GLY A 127 -3.63 14.44 10.25
CA GLY A 127 -2.52 15.36 10.01
C GLY A 127 -1.27 14.64 9.45
N ARG A 128 -0.50 15.33 8.60
CA ARG A 128 0.68 14.76 7.93
C ARG A 128 1.71 14.13 8.87
N SER A 129 1.97 14.77 10.01
CA SER A 129 2.88 14.22 11.03
C SER A 129 2.35 12.91 11.62
N THR A 130 1.03 12.84 11.83
CA THR A 130 0.36 11.63 12.33
C THR A 130 0.37 10.52 11.27
N VAL A 131 0.13 10.81 9.99
CA VAL A 131 0.25 9.81 8.91
C VAL A 131 1.64 9.15 8.93
N ASN A 132 2.70 9.96 8.97
CA ASN A 132 4.08 9.45 9.01
C ASN A 132 4.38 8.63 10.28
N LEU A 133 3.83 9.04 11.43
CA LEU A 133 3.98 8.29 12.68
C LEU A 133 3.28 6.92 12.58
N LEU A 134 2.03 6.91 12.12
CA LEU A 134 1.23 5.70 11.96
C LEU A 134 1.85 4.72 10.96
N TYR A 135 2.39 5.24 9.86
CA TYR A 135 3.11 4.46 8.86
C TYR A 135 4.30 3.72 9.47
N LYS A 136 5.18 4.44 10.19
CA LYS A 136 6.36 3.86 10.82
C LYS A 136 5.98 2.87 11.93
N GLU A 137 5.05 3.26 12.80
CA GLU A 137 4.54 2.41 13.88
C GLU A 137 3.97 1.10 13.31
N PHE A 138 3.13 1.19 12.27
CA PHE A 138 2.56 0.03 11.59
C PHE A 138 3.62 -0.89 11.00
N CYS A 139 4.58 -0.37 10.23
CA CYS A 139 5.63 -1.21 9.64
C CYS A 139 6.43 -1.95 10.71
N THR A 140 6.81 -1.28 11.80
CA THR A 140 7.52 -1.92 12.91
C THR A 140 6.66 -2.98 13.61
N THR A 141 5.38 -2.70 13.87
CA THR A 141 4.47 -3.65 14.51
C THR A 141 4.21 -4.88 13.62
N VAL A 142 4.01 -4.68 12.32
CA VAL A 142 3.77 -5.79 11.37
C VAL A 142 4.97 -6.71 11.30
N LEU A 143 6.19 -6.17 11.17
CA LEU A 143 7.40 -6.99 11.17
C LEU A 143 7.52 -7.77 12.47
N LYS A 144 7.40 -7.08 13.62
CA LYS A 144 7.46 -7.71 14.94
C LYS A 144 6.47 -8.87 15.12
N ASN A 145 5.23 -8.74 14.61
CA ASN A 145 4.16 -9.67 14.93
C ASN A 145 3.90 -10.73 13.85
N LEU A 146 4.32 -10.50 12.60
CA LEU A 146 3.93 -11.34 11.45
C LEU A 146 5.10 -11.86 10.61
N GLU A 147 6.31 -11.31 10.74
CA GLU A 147 7.45 -11.69 9.91
C GLU A 147 7.80 -13.18 10.05
N ASP A 148 7.90 -13.67 11.29
CA ASP A 148 8.24 -15.07 11.59
C ASP A 148 7.21 -16.07 11.04
N ASP A 149 5.95 -15.66 10.93
CA ASP A 149 4.88 -16.51 10.40
C ASP A 149 4.84 -16.53 8.86
N TRP A 150 5.17 -15.39 8.23
CA TRP A 150 4.99 -15.17 6.81
C TRP A 150 6.25 -15.43 5.98
N VAL A 151 7.41 -14.95 6.44
CA VAL A 151 8.69 -15.03 5.74
C VAL A 151 9.61 -16.01 6.46
N LYS A 152 9.34 -17.30 6.25
CA LYS A 152 10.13 -18.38 6.85
C LYS A 152 10.65 -19.35 5.82
N MET A 153 11.86 -19.86 6.07
CA MET A 153 12.40 -20.96 5.27
C MET A 153 11.62 -22.25 5.54
N PRO A 154 11.46 -23.14 4.53
CA PRO A 154 10.90 -24.47 4.76
C PRO A 154 11.70 -25.21 5.84
N SER A 155 11.00 -25.86 6.76
CA SER A 155 11.63 -26.74 7.74
C SER A 155 12.19 -28.00 7.03
N PRO A 156 13.11 -28.74 7.64
CA PRO A 156 13.57 -30.00 7.10
C PRO A 156 12.45 -31.01 6.87
N THR A 157 11.37 -30.97 7.67
CA THR A 157 10.21 -31.88 7.52
C THR A 157 9.37 -31.55 6.29
N ASP A 158 9.29 -30.27 5.92
CA ASP A 158 8.41 -29.80 4.84
C ASP A 158 9.19 -29.62 3.52
N MET A 159 10.51 -29.81 3.55
CA MET A 159 11.42 -29.51 2.43
C MET A 159 11.13 -30.38 1.20
N GLU A 160 10.86 -31.67 1.38
CA GLU A 160 10.53 -32.58 0.27
C GLU A 160 9.26 -32.17 -0.47
N GLU A 161 8.24 -31.73 0.27
CA GLU A 161 7.00 -31.24 -0.32
C GLU A 161 7.24 -29.96 -1.13
N HIS A 162 7.98 -29.00 -0.58
CA HIS A 162 8.31 -27.76 -1.28
C HIS A 162 9.13 -28.02 -2.56
N MET A 163 10.07 -28.98 -2.54
CA MET A 163 10.83 -29.38 -3.72
C MET A 163 9.94 -29.98 -4.80
N ARG A 164 9.00 -30.85 -4.40
CA ARG A 164 8.04 -31.47 -5.32
C ARG A 164 7.13 -30.43 -5.96
N GLU A 165 6.58 -29.51 -5.18
CA GLU A 165 5.70 -28.45 -5.68
C GLU A 165 6.44 -27.47 -6.60
N PHE A 166 7.67 -27.09 -6.24
CA PHE A 166 8.50 -26.23 -7.08
C PHE A 166 8.86 -26.90 -8.40
N PHE A 167 9.24 -28.18 -8.38
CA PHE A 167 9.46 -28.97 -9.60
C PHE A 167 8.20 -29.06 -10.47
N ALA A 168 7.02 -29.27 -9.86
CA ALA A 168 5.77 -29.38 -10.62
C ALA A 168 5.43 -28.09 -11.39
N VAL A 169 5.77 -26.91 -10.85
CA VAL A 169 5.51 -25.62 -11.49
C VAL A 169 6.64 -25.21 -12.45
N THR A 170 7.89 -25.48 -12.12
CA THR A 170 9.06 -24.92 -12.83
C THR A 170 9.82 -25.92 -13.69
N GLY A 171 9.69 -27.23 -13.42
CA GLY A 171 10.53 -28.27 -13.99
C GLY A 171 11.96 -28.32 -13.43
N PHE A 172 12.31 -27.47 -12.46
CA PHE A 172 13.66 -27.41 -11.90
C PHE A 172 13.86 -28.44 -10.77
N PRO A 173 14.74 -29.44 -10.93
CA PRO A 173 14.89 -30.51 -9.94
C PRO A 173 15.54 -29.98 -8.65
N GLN A 174 15.06 -30.47 -7.51
CA GLN A 174 15.58 -30.14 -6.17
C GLN A 174 15.61 -28.64 -5.82
N GLY A 175 14.83 -27.80 -6.52
CA GLY A 175 14.66 -26.39 -6.16
C GLY A 175 13.59 -26.22 -5.10
N VAL A 176 13.78 -25.30 -4.15
CA VAL A 176 12.77 -24.93 -3.14
C VAL A 176 12.22 -23.50 -3.34
N GLY A 177 12.85 -22.74 -4.23
CA GLY A 177 12.53 -21.35 -4.52
C GLY A 177 13.49 -20.77 -5.54
N ALA A 178 13.16 -19.57 -6.03
CA ALA A 178 14.02 -18.76 -6.86
C ALA A 178 14.58 -17.61 -6.03
N LEU A 179 15.90 -17.45 -6.03
CA LEU A 179 16.62 -16.37 -5.35
C LEU A 179 17.04 -15.34 -6.39
N ASP A 180 16.66 -14.08 -6.19
CA ASP A 180 17.05 -13.00 -7.08
C ASP A 180 17.22 -11.66 -6.34
N GLY A 181 18.08 -10.80 -6.89
CA GLY A 181 18.38 -9.46 -6.39
C GLY A 181 17.61 -8.40 -7.16
N CYS A 182 16.97 -7.48 -6.44
CA CYS A 182 16.26 -6.34 -7.01
C CYS A 182 16.83 -5.02 -6.46
N HIS A 183 17.02 -4.04 -7.33
CA HIS A 183 17.46 -2.70 -6.94
C HIS A 183 16.27 -1.76 -6.72
N PHE A 184 16.20 -1.16 -5.53
CA PHE A 184 15.23 -0.12 -5.19
C PHE A 184 15.89 1.26 -5.21
N PRO A 185 15.32 2.26 -5.91
CA PRO A 185 15.84 3.62 -5.89
C PRO A 185 15.80 4.21 -4.50
N VAL A 186 16.92 4.74 -4.04
CA VAL A 186 16.99 5.41 -2.73
C VAL A 186 17.82 6.69 -2.79
N PRO A 187 17.42 7.72 -2.04
CA PRO A 187 18.30 8.85 -1.77
C PRO A 187 19.42 8.39 -0.83
N PRO A 188 20.70 8.40 -1.27
CA PRO A 188 21.75 7.81 -0.47
C PRO A 188 22.19 8.73 0.68
N PRO A 189 22.75 8.18 1.78
CA PRO A 189 23.40 8.98 2.80
C PRO A 189 24.57 9.78 2.21
N LYS A 190 24.67 11.08 2.54
CA LYS A 190 25.70 11.98 1.98
C LYS A 190 27.13 11.45 2.14
N LYS A 191 27.42 10.76 3.24
CA LYS A 191 28.77 10.28 3.58
C LYS A 191 29.22 9.07 2.75
N TYR A 192 28.28 8.26 2.27
CA TYR A 192 28.55 6.97 1.61
C TYR A 192 27.83 6.87 0.27
N ALA A 193 27.59 8.00 -0.41
CA ALA A 193 26.75 8.04 -1.60
C ALA A 193 27.26 7.16 -2.74
N SER A 194 28.59 7.05 -2.89
CA SER A 194 29.26 6.17 -3.86
C SER A 194 28.79 4.72 -3.77
N ASP A 195 28.59 4.22 -2.55
CA ASP A 195 28.31 2.81 -2.30
C ASP A 195 26.90 2.43 -2.79
N TYR A 196 26.02 3.41 -2.93
CA TYR A 196 24.66 3.21 -3.43
C TYR A 196 24.58 3.36 -4.95
N TYR A 197 25.60 3.91 -5.60
CA TYR A 197 25.60 4.13 -7.04
C TYR A 197 25.82 2.80 -7.76
N ASN A 198 24.80 2.28 -8.44
CA ASN A 198 24.91 0.97 -9.09
C ASN A 198 25.58 1.04 -10.46
N ASN A 199 25.86 -0.13 -11.03
CA ASN A 199 26.44 -0.28 -12.37
C ASN A 199 25.54 0.23 -13.51
N LYS A 200 24.26 0.52 -13.23
CA LYS A 200 23.30 1.10 -14.17
C LYS A 200 23.25 2.63 -14.09
N GLY A 201 24.08 3.26 -13.26
CA GLY A 201 24.25 4.71 -13.19
C GLY A 201 23.23 5.45 -12.33
N TRP A 202 22.62 4.79 -11.33
CA TRP A 202 21.68 5.43 -10.41
C TRP A 202 21.81 4.90 -8.98
N TYR A 203 21.35 5.68 -8.00
CA TYR A 203 21.46 5.33 -6.58
C TYR A 203 20.38 4.33 -6.15
N SER A 204 20.79 3.23 -5.53
CA SER A 204 19.91 2.13 -5.17
C SER A 204 20.36 1.38 -3.93
N MET A 205 19.41 0.69 -3.30
CA MET A 205 19.63 -0.38 -2.33
C MET A 205 19.20 -1.71 -2.95
N ILE A 206 19.80 -2.81 -2.52
CA ILE A 206 19.52 -4.16 -2.98
C ILE A 206 18.56 -4.82 -1.99
N LEU A 207 17.51 -5.44 -2.54
CA LEU A 207 16.71 -6.47 -1.89
C LEU A 207 17.06 -7.80 -2.54
N LEU A 208 17.62 -8.72 -1.78
CA LEU A 208 17.74 -10.11 -2.19
C LEU A 208 16.56 -10.89 -1.61
N ALA A 209 15.84 -11.64 -2.45
CA ALA A 209 14.64 -12.34 -2.02
C ALA A 209 14.59 -13.77 -2.55
N LEU A 210 14.28 -14.72 -1.68
CA LEU A 210 13.91 -16.09 -2.05
C LEU A 210 12.38 -16.19 -2.13
N VAL A 211 11.88 -16.65 -3.26
CA VAL A 211 10.44 -16.77 -3.52
C VAL A 211 10.09 -18.21 -3.88
N ASN A 212 9.02 -18.75 -3.29
CA ASN A 212 8.55 -20.11 -3.60
C ASN A 212 7.69 -20.17 -4.89
N HIS A 213 7.23 -21.37 -5.24
CA HIS A 213 6.40 -21.62 -6.42
C HIS A 213 5.04 -20.91 -6.42
N ARG A 214 4.58 -20.37 -5.27
CA ARG A 214 3.33 -19.57 -5.15
C ARG A 214 3.59 -18.08 -5.13
N TYR A 215 4.82 -17.65 -5.45
CA TYR A 215 5.26 -16.27 -5.37
C TYR A 215 5.26 -15.69 -3.94
N HIS A 216 5.35 -16.53 -2.91
CA HIS A 216 5.53 -16.07 -1.53
C HIS A 216 7.00 -15.90 -1.19
N PHE A 217 7.35 -14.78 -0.58
CA PHE A 217 8.67 -14.55 0.03
C PHE A 217 8.91 -15.57 1.15
N ARG A 218 10.09 -16.20 1.13
CA ARG A 218 10.55 -17.18 2.12
C ARG A 218 11.78 -16.71 2.88
N PHE A 219 12.52 -15.81 2.26
CA PHE A 219 13.68 -15.14 2.84
C PHE A 219 13.86 -13.81 2.13
N THR A 220 14.25 -12.79 2.88
CA THR A 220 14.61 -11.48 2.35
C THR A 220 15.84 -10.96 3.07
N ASN A 221 16.76 -10.35 2.32
CA ASN A 221 17.87 -9.56 2.85
C ASN A 221 17.84 -8.22 2.14
N ASP A 222 17.51 -7.17 2.88
CA ASP A 222 17.45 -5.80 2.39
C ASP A 222 18.50 -4.90 3.05
N GLY A 223 18.74 -3.72 2.46
CA GLY A 223 19.60 -2.70 3.06
C GLY A 223 21.04 -2.70 2.54
N SER A 224 21.41 -3.60 1.63
CA SER A 224 22.73 -3.58 1.01
C SER A 224 22.84 -2.46 -0.03
N PRO A 225 23.91 -1.64 -0.02
CA PRO A 225 24.17 -0.63 -1.04
C PRO A 225 24.25 -1.19 -2.47
N GLY A 226 23.72 -0.43 -3.43
CA GLY A 226 23.60 -0.82 -4.85
C GLY A 226 24.89 -1.07 -5.62
N TRP A 227 26.05 -0.73 -5.06
CA TRP A 227 27.36 -1.07 -5.63
C TRP A 227 27.72 -2.55 -5.43
N TYR A 228 27.19 -3.19 -4.38
CA TYR A 228 27.57 -4.57 -4.06
C TYR A 228 27.03 -5.59 -5.07
N HIS A 229 27.79 -6.65 -5.28
CA HIS A 229 27.35 -7.81 -6.06
C HIS A 229 26.46 -8.72 -5.20
N ASP A 230 25.53 -9.43 -5.85
CA ASP A 230 24.60 -10.35 -5.19
C ASP A 230 25.28 -11.40 -4.32
N SER A 231 26.49 -11.85 -4.70
CA SER A 231 27.30 -12.78 -3.92
C SER A 231 27.74 -12.22 -2.56
N PHE A 232 28.02 -10.91 -2.49
CA PHE A 232 28.34 -10.23 -1.25
C PHE A 232 27.10 -10.05 -0.38
N VAL A 233 25.95 -9.74 -1.00
CA VAL A 233 24.67 -9.56 -0.30
C VAL A 233 24.19 -10.88 0.32
N TYR A 234 24.35 -12.00 -0.38
CA TYR A 234 23.97 -13.32 0.12
C TYR A 234 24.75 -13.77 1.37
N GLY A 235 26.00 -13.33 1.52
CA GLY A 235 26.87 -13.75 2.63
C GLY A 235 26.65 -13.00 3.95
N ARG A 236 25.61 -12.16 4.04
CA ARG A 236 25.36 -11.25 5.16
C ARG A 236 24.07 -11.62 5.90
#